data_AF-A0A842P904-F1
#
_entry.id   AF-A0A842P904-F1
#
_cell.length_a   1.000
_cell.length_b   1.000
_cell.length_c   1.000
_cell.angle_alpha   90.00
_cell.angle_beta   90.00
_cell.angle_gamma   90.00
#
_symmetry.space_group_name_H-M   'P 1'
#
loop_
_entity.id
_entity.type
_entity.pdbx_description
1 polymer ?
#
loop_
_entity_poly.entity_id
_entity_poly.type
_entity_poly.pdbx_seq_one_letter_code
_entity_poly.pdbx_strand_id
1 'polypeptide(L)'
;MSRNPYDFTKPVKDKKYFSGRSDELKEINNYLDLTKGDDPSFYNMSIIGNRASGKTSFLNVIENISIEKKLLPIKIALNNEIVDNETLLFREMFDGIFTRGAENGMYGGLKDKIYLNFRKAIDSITLAGIPTYIKPLRTIKLIP
;
A
#
# COMPACT_ATOMS: atom_id res chain seq x y z
N MET A 1 -25.50 -6.85 -11.92
CA MET A 1 -25.59 -5.36 -11.87
C MET A 1 -24.27 -4.78 -12.34
N SER A 2 -24.27 -4.07 -13.47
CA SER A 2 -23.08 -3.44 -14.05
C SER A 2 -22.56 -2.35 -13.12
N ARG A 3 -21.30 -2.48 -12.68
CA ARG A 3 -20.62 -1.52 -11.80
C ARG A 3 -20.28 -0.28 -12.64
N ASN A 4 -20.88 0.86 -12.35
CA ASN A 4 -20.57 2.11 -13.06
C ASN A 4 -19.06 2.44 -12.90
N PRO A 5 -18.26 2.45 -13.98
CA PRO A 5 -16.84 2.77 -13.91
C PRO A 5 -16.55 4.25 -13.60
N TYR A 6 -17.57 5.12 -13.65
CA TYR A 6 -17.48 6.56 -13.38
C TYR A 6 -18.06 6.96 -12.00
N ASP A 7 -18.07 6.05 -11.03
CA ASP A 7 -18.41 6.39 -9.65
C ASP A 7 -17.29 7.23 -9.02
N PHE A 8 -17.42 8.57 -9.08
CA PHE A 8 -16.45 9.54 -8.57
C PHE A 8 -16.19 9.43 -7.06
N THR A 9 -17.05 8.71 -6.33
CA THR A 9 -16.86 8.50 -4.88
C THR A 9 -15.84 7.41 -4.58
N LYS A 10 -15.48 6.58 -5.58
CA LYS A 10 -14.56 5.45 -5.41
C LYS A 10 -13.23 5.72 -6.12
N PRO A 11 -12.10 5.34 -5.51
CA PRO A 11 -10.81 5.48 -6.15
C PRO A 11 -10.72 4.58 -7.38
N VAL A 12 -10.24 5.14 -8.48
CA VAL A 12 -10.00 4.41 -9.73
C VAL A 12 -8.94 3.34 -9.48
N LYS A 13 -9.23 2.11 -9.90
CA LYS A 13 -8.31 0.97 -9.78
C LYS A 13 -7.73 0.54 -11.11
N ASP A 14 -8.42 0.84 -12.21
CA ASP A 14 -8.01 0.46 -13.55
C ASP A 14 -7.45 1.67 -14.28
N LYS A 15 -6.24 1.52 -14.82
CA LYS A 15 -5.50 2.56 -15.53
C LYS A 15 -6.32 3.17 -16.67
N LYS A 16 -7.20 2.41 -17.35
CA LYS A 16 -8.01 2.92 -18.46
C LYS A 16 -9.02 4.01 -18.06
N TYR A 17 -9.39 4.07 -16.78
CA TYR A 17 -10.34 5.05 -16.26
C TYR A 17 -9.65 6.19 -15.51
N PHE A 18 -8.32 6.22 -15.50
CA PHE A 18 -7.55 7.28 -14.85
C PHE A 18 -7.20 8.35 -15.88
N SER A 19 -7.77 9.54 -15.71
CA SER A 19 -7.54 10.69 -16.58
C SER A 19 -6.72 11.78 -15.89
N GLY A 20 -5.95 12.53 -16.69
CA GLY A 20 -5.05 13.57 -16.19
C GLY A 20 -3.79 13.01 -15.54
N ARG A 21 -2.97 13.91 -15.00
CA ARG A 21 -1.70 13.60 -14.29
C ARG A 21 -0.66 12.85 -15.15
N SER A 22 -0.64 13.14 -16.45
CA SER A 22 0.29 12.50 -17.40
C SER A 22 1.74 12.79 -17.05
N ASP A 23 2.03 14.00 -16.57
CA ASP A 23 3.38 14.43 -16.24
C ASP A 23 3.86 13.73 -14.96
N GLU A 24 3.03 13.67 -13.92
CA GLU A 24 3.33 12.93 -12.69
C GLU A 24 3.46 11.42 -12.95
N LEU A 25 2.62 10.84 -13.82
CA LEU A 25 2.78 9.44 -14.22
C LEU A 25 4.08 9.20 -14.97
N LYS A 26 4.50 10.14 -15.84
CA LYS A 26 5.77 10.05 -16.56
C LYS A 26 6.95 10.10 -15.58
N GLU A 27 6.89 10.98 -14.60
CA GLU A 27 7.89 11.07 -13.53
C GLU A 27 7.97 9.78 -12.70
N ILE A 28 6.82 9.25 -12.25
CA ILE A 28 6.81 7.97 -11.52
C ILE A 28 7.39 6.84 -12.38
N ASN A 29 7.05 6.78 -13.66
CA ASN A 29 7.63 5.77 -14.56
C ASN A 29 9.16 5.85 -14.61
N ASN A 30 9.70 7.07 -14.74
CA ASN A 30 11.14 7.27 -14.75
C ASN A 30 11.78 6.78 -13.44
N TYR A 31 11.22 7.13 -12.28
CA TYR A 31 11.76 6.65 -11.00
C TYR A 31 11.69 5.13 -10.86
N LEU A 32 10.59 4.49 -11.30
CA LEU A 32 10.49 3.04 -11.30
C LEU A 32 11.54 2.39 -12.21
N ASP A 33 11.85 2.99 -13.36
CA ASP A 33 12.88 2.47 -14.26
C ASP A 33 14.29 2.60 -13.67
N LEU A 34 14.58 3.67 -12.92
CA LEU A 34 15.84 3.83 -12.19
C LEU A 34 16.06 2.76 -11.12
N THR A 35 15.01 2.12 -10.60
CA THR A 35 15.15 0.99 -9.67
C THR A 35 15.62 -0.31 -10.31
N LYS A 36 15.61 -0.39 -11.66
CA LYS A 36 15.88 -1.62 -12.42
C LYS A 36 17.18 -1.57 -13.23
N GLY A 37 17.92 -0.47 -13.19
CA GLY A 37 19.19 -0.33 -13.90
C GLY A 37 20.32 -1.18 -13.32
N ASP A 38 21.45 -1.19 -14.01
CA ASP A 38 22.68 -1.86 -13.55
C ASP A 38 23.24 -1.25 -12.26
N ASP A 39 22.95 0.04 -12.03
CA ASP A 39 23.19 0.77 -10.78
C ASP A 39 21.86 1.30 -10.23
N PRO A 40 21.13 0.50 -9.43
CA PRO A 40 19.77 0.82 -9.03
C PRO A 40 19.72 1.96 -8.00
N SER A 41 18.87 2.95 -8.28
CA SER A 41 18.61 4.06 -7.36
C SER A 41 17.26 3.90 -6.66
N PHE A 42 17.22 4.09 -5.34
CA PHE A 42 16.01 3.95 -4.52
C PHE A 42 15.49 5.31 -4.07
N TYR A 43 14.19 5.54 -4.25
CA TYR A 43 13.55 6.84 -4.00
C TYR A 43 12.39 6.70 -3.02
N ASN A 44 12.34 7.62 -2.05
CA ASN A 44 11.19 7.83 -1.18
C ASN A 44 10.41 9.04 -1.69
N MET A 45 9.14 8.83 -2.06
CA MET A 45 8.29 9.87 -2.62
C MET A 45 7.07 10.13 -1.73
N SER A 46 6.72 11.42 -1.59
CA SER A 46 5.53 11.85 -0.86
C SER A 46 4.52 12.47 -1.82
N ILE A 47 3.27 12.01 -1.78
CA ILE A 47 2.18 12.52 -2.62
C ILE A 47 1.26 13.41 -1.77
N ILE A 48 1.35 14.72 -1.98
CA ILE A 48 0.64 15.74 -1.19
C ILE A 48 -0.54 16.30 -2.00
N GLY A 49 -1.60 16.71 -1.30
CA GLY A 49 -2.72 17.44 -1.90
C GLY A 49 -4.01 17.31 -1.11
N ASN A 50 -5.04 18.05 -1.51
CA ASN A 50 -6.33 18.11 -0.82
C ASN A 50 -7.05 16.74 -0.72
N ARG A 51 -7.97 16.60 0.24
CA ARG A 51 -8.84 15.42 0.31
C ARG A 51 -9.64 15.30 -1.00
N ALA A 52 -9.89 14.07 -1.44
CA ALA A 52 -10.56 13.77 -2.71
C ALA A 52 -9.84 14.28 -3.99
N SER A 53 -8.57 14.71 -3.92
CA SER A 53 -7.81 15.09 -5.12
C SER A 53 -7.37 13.92 -6.02
N GLY A 54 -7.76 12.68 -5.69
CA GLY A 54 -7.42 11.49 -6.47
C GLY A 54 -6.10 10.80 -6.07
N LYS A 55 -5.49 11.13 -4.92
CA LYS A 55 -4.25 10.48 -4.45
C LYS A 55 -4.34 8.96 -4.36
N THR A 56 -5.44 8.43 -3.80
CA THR A 56 -5.65 6.98 -3.69
C THR A 56 -5.79 6.31 -5.05
N SER A 57 -6.47 6.97 -6.00
CA SER A 57 -6.57 6.51 -7.39
C SER A 57 -5.20 6.48 -8.06
N PHE A 58 -4.41 7.55 -7.86
CA PHE A 58 -3.06 7.65 -8.41
C PHE A 58 -2.15 6.53 -7.88
N LEU A 59 -2.16 6.26 -6.56
CA LEU A 59 -1.43 5.13 -5.98
C LEU A 59 -1.84 3.76 -6.57
N ASN A 60 -3.13 3.54 -6.87
CA ASN A 60 -3.57 2.29 -7.51
C ASN A 60 -3.01 2.16 -8.93
N VAL A 61 -2.92 3.26 -9.67
CA VAL A 61 -2.33 3.25 -11.02
C VAL A 61 -0.82 3.01 -10.95
N ILE A 62 -0.13 3.59 -9.98
CA ILE A 62 1.30 3.32 -9.73
C ILE A 62 1.52 1.83 -9.38
N GLU A 63 0.64 1.23 -8.57
CA GLU A 63 0.66 -0.20 -8.28
C GLU A 63 0.56 -1.03 -9.57
N ASN A 64 -0.41 -0.72 -10.45
CA ASN A 64 -0.53 -1.41 -11.74
C ASN A 64 0.70 -1.26 -12.62
N ILE A 65 1.26 -0.05 -12.74
CA ILE A 65 2.47 0.22 -13.53
C ILE A 65 3.67 -0.57 -12.97
N SER A 66 3.78 -0.67 -11.64
CA SER A 66 4.83 -1.43 -10.98
C SER A 66 4.72 -2.92 -11.31
N ILE A 67 3.50 -3.48 -11.31
CA ILE A 67 3.23 -4.87 -11.74
C ILE A 67 3.60 -5.05 -13.22
N GLU A 68 3.18 -4.14 -14.10
CA GLU A 68 3.54 -4.16 -15.54
C GLU A 68 5.07 -4.20 -15.73
N LYS A 69 5.82 -3.53 -14.85
CA LYS A 69 7.28 -3.51 -14.82
C LYS A 69 7.93 -4.70 -14.10
N LYS A 70 7.15 -5.72 -13.68
CA LYS A 70 7.62 -6.90 -12.91
C LYS A 70 8.26 -6.55 -11.56
N LEU A 71 7.83 -5.45 -10.94
CA LEU A 71 8.14 -5.14 -9.55
C LEU A 71 7.09 -5.78 -8.64
N LEU A 72 7.41 -5.92 -7.35
CA LEU A 72 6.49 -6.43 -6.32
C LEU A 72 5.95 -5.26 -5.49
N PRO A 73 4.92 -4.53 -5.96
CA PRO A 73 4.35 -3.45 -5.16
C PRO A 73 3.59 -4.02 -3.97
N ILE A 74 3.81 -3.43 -2.81
CA ILE A 74 2.99 -3.63 -1.60
C ILE A 74 2.28 -2.33 -1.29
N LYS A 75 1.05 -2.45 -0.77
CA LYS A 75 0.24 -1.29 -0.37
C LYS A 75 -0.18 -1.44 1.07
N ILE A 76 0.26 -0.51 1.90
CA ILE A 76 -0.01 -0.50 3.34
C ILE A 76 -0.96 0.64 3.63
N ALA A 77 -2.14 0.31 4.16
CA ALA A 77 -3.12 1.29 4.56
C ALA A 77 -2.83 1.74 5.98
N LEU A 78 -2.25 2.93 6.14
CA LEU A 78 -1.98 3.50 7.45
C LEU A 78 -3.28 3.99 8.10
N ASN A 79 -3.40 3.72 9.40
CA ASN A 79 -4.41 4.29 10.29
C ASN A 79 -3.71 4.73 11.59
N ASN A 80 -4.43 5.41 12.49
CA ASN A 80 -3.81 5.94 13.71
C ASN A 80 -3.17 4.83 14.58
N GLU A 81 -3.81 3.66 14.68
CA GLU A 81 -3.29 2.55 15.48
C GLU A 81 -1.96 2.00 14.93
N ILE A 82 -1.84 1.89 13.60
CA ILE A 82 -0.62 1.43 12.93
C ILE A 82 0.49 2.49 13.05
N VAL A 83 0.14 3.77 12.93
CA VAL A 83 1.11 4.87 13.00
C VAL A 83 1.66 5.03 14.42
N ASP A 84 0.83 4.83 15.44
CA ASP A 84 1.23 4.95 16.84
C ASP A 84 1.96 3.70 17.36
N ASN A 85 2.04 2.62 16.56
CA ASN A 85 2.69 1.37 16.93
C ASN A 85 3.60 0.85 15.81
N GLU A 86 4.90 1.12 15.96
CA GLU A 86 5.95 0.67 15.04
C GLU A 86 5.96 -0.84 14.82
N THR A 87 5.61 -1.64 15.83
CA THR A 87 5.53 -3.11 15.70
C THR A 87 4.41 -3.52 14.74
N LEU A 88 3.26 -2.84 14.81
CA LEU A 88 2.16 -3.07 13.87
C LEU A 88 2.52 -2.57 12.47
N LEU A 89 3.22 -1.45 12.34
CA LEU A 89 3.71 -0.97 11.04
C LEU A 89 4.62 -2.01 10.35
N PHE A 90 5.63 -2.51 11.06
CA PHE A 90 6.52 -3.53 10.51
C PHE A 90 5.80 -4.84 10.22
N ARG A 91 4.85 -5.23 11.08
CA ARG A 91 4.00 -6.40 10.83
C ARG A 91 3.26 -6.28 9.50
N GLU A 92 2.59 -5.16 9.24
CA GLU A 92 1.86 -4.94 7.98
C GLU A 92 2.81 -4.86 6.76
N MET A 93 4.00 -4.28 6.92
CA MET A 93 5.06 -4.30 5.90
C MET A 93 5.45 -5.73 5.53
N PHE A 94 5.86 -6.53 6.52
CA PHE A 94 6.31 -7.89 6.25
C PHE A 94 5.17 -8.77 5.73
N ASP A 95 3.97 -8.65 6.29
CA ASP A 95 2.80 -9.41 5.81
C ASP A 95 2.50 -9.08 4.35
N GLY A 96 2.55 -7.80 3.97
CA GLY A 96 2.38 -7.35 2.60
C GLY A 96 3.42 -7.95 1.64
N ILE A 97 4.71 -7.91 2.02
CA ILE A 97 5.81 -8.44 1.18
C ILE A 97 5.68 -9.95 0.99
N PHE A 98 5.52 -10.70 2.07
CA PHE A 98 5.47 -12.16 2.01
C PHE A 98 4.21 -12.66 1.33
N THR A 99 3.06 -12.06 1.63
CA THR A 99 1.78 -12.43 1.00
C THR A 99 1.83 -12.15 -0.49
N ARG A 100 2.25 -10.94 -0.92
CA ARG A 100 2.38 -10.66 -2.36
C ARG A 100 3.45 -11.52 -3.03
N GLY A 101 4.58 -11.76 -2.37
CA GLY A 101 5.60 -12.65 -2.90
C GLY A 101 5.05 -14.06 -3.14
N ALA A 102 4.36 -14.63 -2.16
CA ALA A 102 3.77 -15.96 -2.25
C ALA A 102 2.65 -16.04 -3.31
N GLU A 103 1.82 -15.00 -3.46
CA GLU A 103 0.84 -14.91 -4.56
C GLU A 103 1.50 -14.92 -5.95
N ASN A 104 2.72 -14.41 -6.05
CA ASN A 104 3.53 -14.43 -7.28
C ASN A 104 4.43 -15.69 -7.38
N GLY A 105 4.19 -16.71 -6.55
CA GLY A 105 4.90 -17.98 -6.59
C GLY A 105 6.27 -17.99 -5.89
N MET A 106 6.66 -16.90 -5.23
CA MET A 106 7.85 -16.90 -4.38
C MET A 106 7.62 -17.82 -3.17
N TYR A 107 8.69 -18.29 -2.56
CA TYR A 107 8.64 -19.14 -1.36
C TYR A 107 7.85 -20.44 -1.55
N GLY A 108 7.68 -20.94 -2.79
CA GLY A 108 6.84 -22.11 -3.09
C GLY A 108 5.33 -21.82 -3.13
N GLY A 109 4.94 -20.55 -2.98
CA GLY A 109 3.55 -20.09 -3.04
C GLY A 109 2.80 -20.19 -1.71
N LEU A 110 1.51 -19.86 -1.75
CA LEU A 110 0.65 -19.74 -0.55
C LEU A 110 0.45 -21.03 0.27
N LYS A 111 0.79 -22.19 -0.28
CA LYS A 111 0.64 -23.49 0.38
C LYS A 111 1.97 -24.06 0.89
N ASP A 112 3.08 -23.39 0.61
CA ASP A 112 4.39 -23.86 1.02
C ASP A 112 4.61 -23.68 2.52
N LYS A 113 5.45 -24.55 3.09
CA LYS A 113 5.80 -24.53 4.51
C LYS A 113 6.46 -23.21 4.93
N ILE A 114 7.22 -22.56 4.04
CA ILE A 114 7.88 -21.28 4.33
C ILE A 114 6.83 -20.20 4.60
N TYR A 115 5.88 -20.01 3.68
CA TYR A 115 4.81 -19.03 3.83
C TYR A 115 3.90 -19.36 5.02
N LEU A 116 3.54 -20.64 5.21
CA LEU A 116 2.70 -21.07 6.33
C LEU A 116 3.37 -20.82 7.70
N ASN A 117 4.69 -21.03 7.81
CA ASN A 117 5.43 -20.74 9.04
C ASN A 117 5.55 -19.24 9.29
N PHE A 118 5.81 -18.46 8.24
CA PHE A 118 5.79 -17.00 8.32
C PHE A 118 4.44 -16.48 8.83
N ARG A 119 3.33 -17.01 8.27
CA ARG A 119 1.99 -16.62 8.68
C ARG A 119 1.74 -16.87 10.18
N LYS A 120 2.15 -18.04 10.69
CA LYS A 120 2.07 -18.35 12.12
C LYS A 120 2.85 -17.35 12.99
N ALA A 121 4.05 -16.94 12.56
CA ALA A 121 4.87 -15.97 13.28
C ALA A 121 4.19 -14.58 13.31
N ILE A 122 3.71 -14.10 12.17
CA ILE A 122 3.05 -12.79 12.07
C ILE A 122 1.73 -12.74 12.85
N ASP A 123 0.93 -13.80 12.81
CA ASP A 123 -0.34 -13.85 13.55
C ASP A 123 -0.11 -13.87 15.08
N SER A 124 1.05 -14.35 15.54
CA SER A 124 1.41 -14.32 16.97
C SER A 124 1.70 -12.90 17.49
N ILE A 125 2.20 -12.00 16.64
CA ILE A 125 2.49 -10.60 16.98
C ILE A 125 1.19 -9.84 17.30
N THR A 126 0.06 -10.25 16.71
CA THR A 126 -1.26 -9.68 17.00
C THR A 126 -1.74 -10.00 18.41
N LEU A 127 -1.37 -11.16 18.96
CA LEU A 127 -1.82 -11.62 20.28
C LEU A 127 -0.97 -11.03 21.42
N ALA A 128 0.28 -10.66 21.15
CA ALA A 128 1.21 -10.18 22.17
C ALA A 128 1.15 -8.66 22.45
N GLY A 129 0.41 -7.89 21.63
CA GLY A 129 0.54 -6.42 21.56
C GLY A 129 -0.71 -5.58 21.89
N ILE A 130 -1.79 -6.14 22.42
CA ILE A 130 -3.01 -5.37 22.74
C ILE A 130 -3.21 -5.24 24.26
N PRO A 131 -2.67 -4.21 24.94
CA PRO A 131 -3.34 -3.62 26.08
C PRO A 131 -4.50 -2.75 25.56
N THR A 132 -5.73 -3.21 25.75
CA THR A 132 -6.96 -2.43 25.53
C THR A 132 -7.04 -1.26 26.51
N TYR A 133 -6.34 -0.16 26.27
CA TYR A 133 -6.62 1.14 26.90
C TYR A 133 -6.21 2.29 25.98
N ILE A 134 -7.15 2.76 25.15
CA ILE A 134 -7.05 4.10 24.55
C ILE A 134 -8.01 5.01 25.31
N LYS A 135 -7.43 5.90 26.13
CA LYS A 135 -8.13 7.03 26.73
C LYS A 135 -8.53 7.97 25.57
N PRO A 136 -9.79 8.40 25.44
CA PRO A 136 -10.18 9.24 24.32
C PRO A 136 -9.45 10.59 24.39
N LEU A 137 -8.70 10.92 23.33
CA LEU A 137 -8.18 12.26 23.09
C LEU A 137 -9.38 13.21 22.95
N ARG A 138 -9.48 14.18 23.86
CA ARG A 138 -10.48 15.25 23.81
C ARG A 138 -10.26 16.06 22.53
N THR A 139 -11.19 15.97 21.59
CA THR A 139 -11.30 16.93 20.48
C THR A 139 -11.83 18.25 21.02
N ILE A 140 -10.99 19.29 21.03
CA ILE A 140 -11.44 20.67 21.21
C ILE A 140 -12.10 21.11 19.89
N LYS A 141 -13.41 21.37 19.92
CA LYS A 141 -14.12 22.02 18.81
C LYS A 141 -13.73 23.50 18.77
N LEU A 142 -13.23 23.95 17.63
CA LEU A 142 -13.33 25.35 17.23
C LEU A 142 -14.64 25.47 16.43
N ILE A 143 -15.55 26.32 16.92
CA ILE A 143 -16.79 26.71 16.24
C ILE A 143 -16.57 28.12 15.66
N PRO A 144 -17.41 28.53 14.69
CA PRO A 144 -17.07 28.78 13.29
C PRO A 144 -16.07 29.92 13.06
#